data_AF-A0A256Z3L6-F1
#
_entry.id   AF-A0A256Z3L6-F1
#
_cell.length_a   1.000
_cell.length_b   1.000
_cell.length_c   1.000
_cell.angle_alpha   90.00
_cell.angle_beta   90.00
_cell.angle_gamma   90.00
#
_symmetry.space_group_name_H-M   'P 1'
#
loop_
_entity.id
_entity.type
_entity.pdbx_description
1 polymer ?
#
loop_
_entity_poly.entity_id
_entity_poly.type
_entity_poly.pdbx_seq_one_letter_code
_entity_poly.pdbx_strand_id
1 'polypeptide(L)'
;MATPHVRGILALVLQLDMKDGKIDLNQTLAEELLENSTFKITWHNAAVYDPIISAYKTVKWGDDAVGSGLIQAVLVIHNFMDSYG
;
A
#
# COMPACT_ATOMS: atom_id res chain seq x y z
N MET A 1 -4.81 -1.90 -11.99
CA MET A 1 -4.36 -0.49 -11.86
C MET A 1 -3.84 -0.13 -10.46
N ALA A 2 -3.36 -1.08 -9.65
CA ALA A 2 -2.79 -0.80 -8.31
C ALA A 2 -1.33 -0.34 -8.36
N THR A 3 -0.52 -0.96 -9.23
CA THR A 3 0.92 -0.66 -9.39
C THR A 3 1.27 0.82 -9.58
N PRO A 4 0.58 1.64 -10.40
CA PRO A 4 0.92 3.06 -10.52
C PRO A 4 0.70 3.85 -9.22
N HIS A 5 -0.24 3.45 -8.36
CA HIS A 5 -0.46 4.10 -7.06
C HIS A 5 0.72 3.83 -6.12
N VAL A 6 1.19 2.57 -6.05
CA VAL A 6 2.36 2.20 -5.24
C VAL A 6 3.62 2.93 -5.72
N ARG A 7 3.81 3.04 -7.04
CA ARG A 7 4.91 3.82 -7.63
C ARG A 7 4.85 5.30 -7.26
N GLY A 8 3.65 5.90 -7.24
CA GLY A 8 3.47 7.29 -6.82
C GLY A 8 3.86 7.49 -5.35
N ILE A 9 3.47 6.57 -4.47
CA ILE A 9 3.86 6.61 -3.05
C ILE A 9 5.39 6.53 -2.91
N LEU A 10 6.03 5.57 -3.59
CA LEU A 10 7.49 5.43 -3.55
C LEU A 10 8.22 6.66 -4.10
N ALA A 11 7.68 7.31 -5.14
CA ALA A 11 8.26 8.55 -5.65
C ALA A 11 8.23 9.68 -4.61
N LEU A 12 7.17 9.77 -3.82
CA LEU A 12 7.07 10.74 -2.72
C LEU A 12 8.06 10.43 -1.60
N VAL A 13 8.21 9.15 -1.23
CA VAL A 13 9.20 8.72 -0.23
C VAL A 13 10.61 9.01 -0.72
N LEU A 14 10.93 8.69 -1.97
CA LEU A 14 12.25 8.99 -2.55
C LEU A 14 12.52 10.50 -2.56
N GLN A 15 11.52 11.32 -2.85
CA GLN A 15 11.67 12.78 -2.76
C GLN A 15 11.96 13.25 -1.33
N LEU A 16 11.40 12.59 -0.31
CA LEU A 16 11.70 12.89 1.11
C LEU A 16 13.10 12.43 1.50
N ASP A 17 13.48 11.22 1.12
CA ASP A 17 14.81 10.62 1.34
C ASP A 17 15.92 11.54 0.82
N MET A 18 15.76 12.05 -0.40
CA MET A 18 16.76 12.92 -1.04
C MET A 18 16.94 14.31 -0.38
N LYS A 19 16.17 14.68 0.65
CA LYS A 19 16.24 16.02 1.25
C LYS A 19 17.55 16.29 2.00
N ASP A 20 18.19 15.28 2.55
CA ASP A 20 19.44 15.40 3.28
C ASP A 20 20.69 15.25 2.37
N GLY A 21 20.47 15.04 1.07
CA GLY A 21 21.51 14.83 0.07
C GLY A 21 22.02 13.38 -0.03
N LYS A 22 21.37 12.42 0.65
CA LYS A 22 21.64 10.98 0.56
C LYS A 22 20.44 10.25 -0.03
N ILE A 23 20.68 8.99 -0.42
CA ILE A 23 19.64 8.08 -0.88
C ILE A 23 19.80 6.81 -0.07
N ASP A 24 18.98 6.66 0.97
CA ASP A 24 18.95 5.47 1.82
C ASP A 24 17.87 4.48 1.35
N LEU A 25 16.86 4.97 0.62
CA LEU A 25 15.78 4.15 0.07
C LEU A 25 16.30 3.17 -0.98
N ASN A 26 16.39 1.91 -0.59
CA ASN A 26 16.70 0.78 -1.46
C ASN A 26 15.49 -0.18 -1.59
N GLN A 27 15.61 -1.22 -2.43
CA GLN A 27 14.50 -2.15 -2.67
C GLN A 27 14.01 -2.82 -1.38
N THR A 28 14.91 -3.34 -0.54
CA THR A 28 14.54 -4.03 0.70
C THR A 28 13.81 -3.09 1.65
N LEU A 29 14.35 -1.88 1.85
CA LEU A 29 13.70 -0.88 2.69
C LEU A 29 12.34 -0.46 2.14
N ALA A 30 12.22 -0.29 0.82
CA ALA A 30 10.96 0.05 0.17
C ALA A 30 9.89 -1.05 0.38
N GLU A 31 10.25 -2.32 0.24
CA GLU A 31 9.34 -3.45 0.48
C GLU A 31 8.90 -3.49 1.95
N GLU A 32 9.84 -3.47 2.90
CA GLU A 32 9.53 -3.47 4.33
C GLU A 32 8.64 -2.29 4.74
N LEU A 33 8.96 -1.09 4.25
CA LEU A 33 8.20 0.12 4.53
C LEU A 33 6.76 0.00 4.00
N LEU A 34 6.58 -0.47 2.76
CA LEU A 34 5.25 -0.62 2.16
C LEU A 34 4.42 -1.68 2.88
N GLU A 35 5.01 -2.83 3.20
CA GLU A 35 4.32 -3.95 3.87
C GLU A 35 3.88 -3.58 5.29
N ASN A 36 4.75 -2.90 6.04
CA ASN A 36 4.45 -2.42 7.39
C ASN A 36 3.44 -1.26 7.40
N SER A 37 3.17 -0.66 6.25
CA SER A 37 2.25 0.47 6.10
C SER A 37 0.91 0.05 5.47
N THR A 38 0.51 -1.20 5.67
CA THR A 38 -0.76 -1.73 5.17
C THR A 38 -1.81 -1.83 6.26
N PHE A 39 -3.07 -1.58 5.88
CA PHE A 39 -4.21 -2.03 6.65
C PHE A 39 -4.44 -3.52 6.36
N LYS A 40 -4.30 -4.36 7.39
CA LYS A 40 -4.47 -5.81 7.25
C LYS A 40 -5.93 -6.17 6.97
N ILE A 41 -6.16 -6.86 5.86
CA ILE A 41 -7.46 -7.44 5.55
C ILE A 41 -7.52 -8.84 6.17
N THR A 42 -8.42 -9.05 7.13
CA THR A 42 -8.62 -10.35 7.82
C THR A 42 -9.90 -11.07 7.37
N TRP A 43 -10.64 -10.49 6.44
CA TRP A 43 -11.87 -11.06 5.89
C TRP A 43 -11.65 -11.57 4.45
N HIS A 44 -12.49 -12.53 4.04
CA HIS A 44 -12.38 -13.22 2.74
C HIS A 44 -13.57 -13.00 1.82
N ASN A 45 -14.42 -12.03 2.15
CA ASN A 45 -15.55 -11.66 1.33
C ASN A 45 -16.02 -10.23 1.59
N ALA A 46 -16.68 -9.63 0.60
CA ALA A 46 -17.35 -8.35 0.72
C ALA A 46 -18.58 -8.28 -0.18
N ALA A 47 -19.58 -7.51 0.24
CA ALA A 47 -20.69 -7.11 -0.61
C ALA A 47 -20.23 -5.96 -1.52
N VAL A 48 -20.26 -6.19 -2.83
CA VAL A 48 -19.87 -5.21 -3.85
C VAL A 48 -21.08 -4.93 -4.73
N TYR A 49 -21.35 -3.65 -5.00
CA TYR A 49 -22.38 -3.27 -5.96
C TYR A 49 -21.91 -3.57 -7.38
N ASP A 50 -22.64 -4.41 -8.09
CA ASP A 50 -22.38 -4.73 -9.49
C ASP A 50 -23.29 -3.90 -10.40
N PRO A 51 -22.74 -2.94 -11.17
CA PRO A 51 -23.55 -2.07 -12.02
C PRO A 51 -24.14 -2.80 -13.23
N ILE A 52 -23.60 -3.97 -13.63
CA ILE A 52 -24.09 -4.73 -14.79
C ILE A 52 -25.46 -5.34 -14.47
N ILE A 53 -25.62 -5.86 -13.25
CA ILE A 53 -26.87 -6.46 -12.78
C ILE A 53 -27.69 -5.53 -11.86
N SER A 54 -27.18 -4.31 -11.60
CA SER A 54 -27.78 -3.32 -10.71
C SER A 54 -28.15 -3.88 -9.32
N ALA A 55 -27.27 -4.72 -8.75
CA ALA A 55 -27.51 -5.40 -7.48
C ALA A 55 -26.21 -5.62 -6.70
N TYR A 56 -26.33 -5.81 -5.39
CA TYR A 56 -25.21 -6.23 -4.55
C TYR A 56 -24.91 -7.72 -4.76
N LYS A 57 -23.63 -8.04 -4.96
CA LYS A 57 -23.13 -9.41 -4.97
C LYS A 57 -22.05 -9.61 -3.93
N THR A 58 -21.98 -10.79 -3.34
CA THR A 58 -20.87 -11.16 -2.47
C THR A 58 -19.71 -11.67 -3.31
N VAL A 59 -18.58 -10.98 -3.24
CA VAL A 59 -17.31 -11.43 -3.82
C VAL A 59 -16.52 -12.12 -2.72
N LYS A 60 -15.92 -13.28 -3.03
CA LYS A 60 -15.05 -14.03 -2.12
C LYS A 60 -13.63 -14.10 -2.71
N TRP A 61 -12.62 -14.19 -1.85
CA TRP A 61 -11.22 -14.33 -2.26
C TRP A 61 -10.45 -15.23 -1.29
N GLY A 62 -9.31 -15.76 -1.75
CA GLY A 62 -8.40 -16.60 -0.94
C GLY A 62 -7.39 -15.77 -0.16
N ASP A 63 -6.58 -16.46 0.65
CA ASP A 63 -5.58 -15.85 1.53
C ASP A 63 -4.45 -15.13 0.77
N ASP A 64 -4.19 -15.52 -0.47
CA ASP A 64 -3.16 -14.97 -1.35
C ASP A 64 -3.59 -13.70 -2.10
N ALA A 65 -4.87 -13.30 -1.99
CA ALA A 65 -5.42 -12.23 -2.82
C ALA A 65 -5.03 -10.81 -2.39
N VAL A 66 -4.60 -10.62 -1.14
CA VAL A 66 -4.43 -9.28 -0.53
C VAL A 66 -2.98 -8.94 -0.16
N GLY A 67 -2.05 -9.89 -0.27
CA GLY A 67 -0.67 -9.73 0.19
C GLY A 67 -0.63 -9.26 1.64
N SER A 68 0.17 -8.23 1.94
CA SER A 68 0.24 -7.64 3.29
C SER A 68 -1.01 -6.81 3.66
N GLY A 69 -1.81 -6.37 2.68
CA GLY A 69 -3.08 -5.67 2.90
C GLY A 69 -3.28 -4.45 2.00
N LEU A 70 -4.12 -3.51 2.46
CA LEU A 70 -4.39 -2.26 1.74
C LEU A 70 -3.37 -1.18 2.10
N ILE A 71 -2.56 -0.79 1.12
CA ILE A 71 -1.53 0.23 1.31
C ILE A 71 -2.12 1.56 1.82
N GLN A 72 -1.47 2.16 2.83
CA GLN A 72 -1.84 3.44 3.43
C GLN A 72 -0.75 4.48 3.15
N ALA A 73 -0.95 5.33 2.13
CA ALA A 73 0.07 6.27 1.66
C ALA A 73 0.60 7.23 2.75
N VAL A 74 -0.27 7.73 3.62
CA VAL A 74 0.11 8.62 4.72
C VAL A 74 0.95 7.87 5.76
N LEU A 75 0.59 6.62 6.06
CA LEU A 75 1.32 5.78 7.01
C LEU A 75 2.72 5.46 6.48
N VAL A 76 2.87 5.23 5.17
CA VAL A 76 4.19 5.05 4.53
C VAL A 76 5.09 6.25 4.78
N ILE A 77 4.57 7.46 4.59
CA ILE A 77 5.33 8.70 4.80
C ILE A 77 5.70 8.87 6.27
N HIS A 78 4.75 8.64 7.19
CA HIS A 78 5.02 8.73 8.63
C HIS A 78 6.08 7.71 9.08
N ASN A 79 5.93 6.44 8.68
CA ASN A 79 6.87 5.39 9.03
C ASN A 79 8.29 5.69 8.52
N PHE A 80 8.40 6.29 7.33
CA PHE A 80 9.68 6.72 6.78
C PHE A 80 10.29 7.86 7.61
N MET A 81 9.51 8.89 7.93
CA MET A 81 9.98 10.02 8.75
C MET A 81 10.36 9.61 10.18
N ASP A 82 9.62 8.69 10.79
CA ASP A 82 9.91 8.24 12.17
C ASP A 82 11.18 7.38 12.24
N SER A 83 11.53 6.68 11.15
CA SER A 83 12.65 5.75 11.12
C SER A 83 13.93 6.38 10.55
N TYR A 84 13.81 7.42 9.72
CA TYR A 84 14.92 7.99 8.93
C TYR A 84 14.91 9.53 8.82
N GLY A 85 13.95 10.22 9.44
CA GLY A 85 13.80 11.68 9.42
C GLY A 85 14.56 12.43 10.49
#